data_AF-U6DKF1-F1
#
_entry.id   AF-U6DKF1-F1
#
_cell.length_a   1.000
_cell.length_b   1.000
_cell.length_c   1.000
_cell.angle_alpha   90.00
_cell.angle_beta   90.00
_cell.angle_gamma   90.00
#
_symmetry.space_group_name_H-M   'P 1'
#
loop_
_entity.id
_entity.type
_entity.pdbx_description
1 polymer ?
#
loop_
_entity_poly.entity_id
_entity_poly.type
_entity_poly.pdbx_seq_one_letter_code
_entity_poly.pdbx_strand_id
1 'polypeptide(L)'
;AAPAPMVRYSSGAQGSTLSFPPGVPTPAPLSQRPSPSGPPPRCSVPGCPHPRRYACSRTGQALCSLQCYRINLQMRLGGPEGPGSPLLAT
;
A
#
# COMPACT_ATOMS: atom_id res chain seq x y z
N ALA A 1 -16.13 -24.41 -46.03
CA ALA A 1 -15.14 -23.85 -45.09
C ALA A 1 -15.69 -24.02 -43.68
N ALA A 2 -14.93 -24.60 -42.75
CA ALA A 2 -15.35 -24.68 -41.35
C ALA A 2 -15.22 -23.29 -40.70
N PRO A 3 -16.18 -22.87 -39.85
CA PRO A 3 -16.11 -21.58 -39.18
C PRO A 3 -14.89 -21.53 -38.25
N ALA A 4 -14.12 -20.43 -38.32
CA ALA A 4 -12.99 -20.20 -37.43
C ALA A 4 -13.48 -20.08 -35.96
N PRO A 5 -12.69 -20.54 -34.97
CA PRO A 5 -13.06 -20.42 -33.57
C PRO A 5 -13.11 -18.93 -33.17
N MET A 6 -14.26 -18.48 -32.71
CA MET A 6 -14.50 -17.09 -32.31
C MET A 6 -15.22 -17.03 -30.96
N VAL A 7 -14.89 -16.02 -30.15
CA VAL A 7 -15.64 -15.68 -28.92
C VAL A 7 -17.01 -15.13 -29.33
N ARG A 8 -18.09 -15.63 -28.74
CA ARG A 8 -19.46 -15.23 -29.07
C ARG A 8 -20.13 -14.54 -27.90
N TYR A 9 -20.63 -13.33 -28.14
CA TYR A 9 -21.53 -12.63 -27.22
C TYR A 9 -22.98 -12.81 -27.69
N SER A 10 -23.89 -13.11 -26.78
CA SER A 10 -25.33 -13.20 -27.04
C SER A 10 -26.11 -12.50 -25.94
N SER A 11 -26.99 -11.56 -26.32
CA SER A 11 -27.87 -10.83 -25.41
C SER A 11 -29.32 -11.03 -25.83
N GLY A 12 -30.17 -11.39 -24.87
CA GLY A 12 -31.60 -11.59 -25.09
C GLY A 12 -32.40 -11.32 -23.83
N ALA A 13 -33.71 -11.55 -23.89
CA ALA A 13 -34.63 -11.26 -22.78
C ALA A 13 -34.30 -12.01 -21.48
N GLN A 14 -33.58 -13.14 -21.56
CA GLN A 14 -33.16 -13.95 -20.41
C GLN A 14 -31.79 -13.55 -19.85
N GLY A 15 -31.09 -12.60 -20.49
CA GLY A 15 -29.79 -12.10 -20.04
C GLY A 15 -28.72 -12.05 -21.14
N SER A 16 -27.49 -11.78 -20.71
CA SER A 16 -26.31 -11.69 -21.57
C SER A 16 -25.33 -12.81 -21.24
N THR A 17 -24.80 -13.48 -22.27
CA THR A 17 -23.82 -14.58 -22.15
C THR A 17 -22.65 -14.34 -23.09
N LEU A 18 -21.45 -14.74 -22.66
CA LEU A 18 -20.23 -14.65 -23.43
C LEU A 18 -19.55 -16.02 -23.42
N SER A 19 -19.40 -16.64 -24.59
CA SER A 19 -18.85 -17.99 -24.74
C SER A 19 -17.50 -17.97 -25.46
N PHE A 20 -16.56 -18.76 -24.93
CA PHE A 20 -15.20 -18.88 -25.43
C PHE A 20 -15.01 -20.24 -26.11
N PRO A 21 -14.42 -20.30 -27.32
CA PRO A 21 -14.16 -21.57 -27.98
C PRO A 21 -13.01 -22.33 -27.28
N PRO A 22 -12.91 -23.66 -27.48
CA PRO A 22 -11.83 -24.46 -26.93
C PRO A 22 -10.46 -23.91 -27.35
N GLY A 23 -9.54 -23.77 -26.39
CA GLY A 23 -8.18 -23.25 -26.63
C GLY A 23 -8.03 -21.73 -26.57
N VAL A 24 -9.13 -20.97 -26.43
CA VAL A 24 -9.05 -19.53 -26.15
C VAL A 24 -9.11 -19.31 -24.63
N PRO A 25 -8.12 -18.64 -24.01
CA PRO A 25 -8.14 -18.38 -22.59
C PRO A 25 -9.33 -17.48 -22.22
N THR A 26 -10.04 -17.84 -21.15
CA THR A 26 -11.05 -16.96 -20.57
C THR A 26 -10.36 -15.74 -19.93
N PRO A 27 -11.02 -14.56 -19.89
CA PRO A 27 -10.50 -13.41 -19.15
C PRO A 27 -10.22 -13.80 -17.70
N ALA A 28 -9.19 -13.17 -17.14
CA ALA A 28 -8.59 -13.60 -15.89
C ALA A 28 -9.63 -13.84 -14.77
N PRO A 29 -9.45 -14.90 -13.96
CA PRO A 29 -10.35 -15.17 -12.84
C PRO A 29 -10.43 -13.95 -11.92
N LEU A 30 -11.60 -13.76 -11.30
CA LEU A 30 -11.83 -12.70 -10.32
C LEU A 30 -10.75 -12.76 -9.24
N SER A 31 -9.88 -11.76 -9.21
CA SER A 31 -8.89 -11.64 -8.15
C SER A 31 -9.62 -11.34 -6.85
N GLN A 32 -9.54 -12.27 -5.89
CA GLN A 32 -10.07 -12.01 -4.56
C GLN A 32 -9.28 -10.87 -3.90
N ARG A 33 -9.98 -10.02 -3.15
CA ARG A 33 -9.31 -8.98 -2.37
C ARG A 33 -8.43 -9.66 -1.31
N PRO A 34 -7.15 -9.30 -1.18
CA PRO A 34 -6.31 -9.83 -0.12
C PRO A 34 -6.91 -9.46 1.25
N SER A 35 -6.68 -10.33 2.24
CA SER A 35 -7.07 -10.04 3.62
C SER A 35 -6.51 -8.69 4.06
N PRO A 36 -7.27 -7.88 4.81
CA PRO A 36 -6.78 -6.61 5.31
C PRO A 36 -5.50 -6.85 6.13
N SER A 37 -4.52 -5.96 5.95
CA SER A 37 -3.34 -5.94 6.81
C SER A 37 -3.76 -5.72 8.28
N GLY A 38 -2.93 -6.19 9.20
CA GLY A 38 -3.14 -6.01 10.64
C GLY A 38 -3.25 -4.55 11.11
N PRO A 39 -3.34 -4.29 12.42
CA PRO A 39 -3.58 -2.96 12.95
C PRO A 39 -2.51 -1.97 12.47
N PRO A 40 -2.88 -0.69 12.26
CA PRO A 40 -1.95 0.32 11.77
C PRO A 40 -0.77 0.45 12.75
N PRO A 41 0.46 0.65 12.24
CA PRO A 41 1.63 0.82 13.08
C PRO A 41 1.44 2.02 14.02
N ARG A 42 1.85 1.88 15.28
CA ARG A 42 1.78 2.95 16.28
C ARG A 42 3.04 3.81 16.26
N CYS A 43 2.95 4.99 16.88
CA CYS A 43 4.11 5.83 17.14
C CYS A 43 5.17 5.05 17.94
N SER A 44 6.43 5.16 17.55
CA SER A 44 7.52 4.44 18.19
C SER A 44 8.05 5.13 19.46
N VAL A 45 7.52 6.30 19.81
CA VAL A 45 7.83 6.96 21.08
C VAL A 45 7.12 6.22 22.22
N PRO A 46 7.85 5.77 23.26
CA PRO A 46 7.26 5.08 24.40
C PRO A 46 6.13 5.90 25.04
N GLY A 47 4.99 5.23 25.31
CA GLY A 47 3.83 5.87 25.92
C GLY A 47 2.92 6.66 24.96
N CYS A 48 3.25 6.76 23.68
CA CYS A 48 2.38 7.41 22.69
C CYS A 48 1.44 6.39 22.01
N PRO A 49 0.12 6.41 22.27
CA PRO A 49 -0.81 5.43 21.71
C PRO A 49 -1.24 5.74 20.26
N HIS A 50 -0.86 6.91 19.74
CA HIS A 50 -1.35 7.41 18.46
C HIS A 50 -0.83 6.57 17.28
N PRO A 51 -1.66 6.38 16.23
CA PRO A 51 -1.23 5.73 15.00
C PRO A 51 -0.13 6.55 14.32
N ARG A 52 0.73 5.85 13.57
CA ARG A 52 1.76 6.44 12.72
C ARG A 52 1.13 7.39 11.70
N ARG A 53 1.69 8.59 11.55
CA ARG A 53 1.40 9.53 10.47
C ARG A 53 2.49 9.56 9.40
N TYR A 54 3.75 9.41 9.79
CA TYR A 54 4.89 9.43 8.87
C TYR A 54 6.04 8.55 9.38
N ALA A 55 7.05 8.32 8.56
CA ALA A 55 8.32 7.73 9.01
C ALA A 55 9.40 8.81 9.09
N CYS A 56 10.20 8.78 10.15
CA CYS A 56 11.38 9.63 10.28
C CYS A 56 12.45 9.19 9.28
N SER A 57 12.87 10.05 8.35
CA SER A 57 13.95 9.73 7.40
C SER A 57 15.30 9.50 8.08
N ARG A 58 15.54 10.13 9.23
CA ARG A 58 16.81 10.02 9.98
C ARG A 58 16.93 8.74 10.82
N THR A 59 15.81 8.24 11.37
CA THR A 59 15.83 7.08 12.28
C THR A 59 15.02 5.88 11.79
N GLY A 60 14.30 6.02 10.67
CA GLY A 60 13.39 4.99 10.13
C GLY A 60 12.13 4.73 10.97
N GLN A 61 11.90 5.48 12.05
CA GLN A 61 10.84 5.20 13.02
C GLN A 61 9.48 5.76 12.63
N ALA A 62 8.42 5.06 13.03
CA ALA A 62 7.04 5.47 12.84
C ALA A 62 6.67 6.56 13.85
N LEU A 63 6.21 7.73 13.38
CA LEU A 63 5.90 8.88 14.25
C LEU A 63 4.54 9.47 13.96
N CYS A 64 3.91 10.08 14.97
CA CYS A 64 2.60 10.69 14.88
C CYS A 64 2.62 12.24 14.85
N SER A 65 3.65 12.88 15.41
CA SER A 65 3.70 14.35 15.57
C SER A 65 5.12 14.88 15.65
N LEU A 66 5.31 16.18 15.40
CA LEU A 66 6.61 16.84 15.49
C LEU A 66 7.23 16.76 16.89
N GLN A 67 6.41 16.77 17.94
CA GLN A 67 6.88 16.55 19.30
C GLN A 67 7.50 15.15 19.46
N CYS A 68 6.82 14.11 18.95
CA CYS A 68 7.38 12.76 18.94
C CYS A 68 8.64 12.64 18.08
N TYR A 69 8.75 13.43 17.00
CA TYR A 69 9.98 13.51 16.22
C TYR A 69 11.16 14.02 17.05
N ARG A 70 11.00 15.12 17.80
CA ARG A 70 12.07 15.65 18.66
C ARG A 70 12.48 14.65 19.74
N ILE A 71 11.52 14.01 20.41
CA ILE A 71 11.80 12.97 21.41
C ILE A 71 12.52 11.79 20.76
N ASN A 72 12.08 11.32 19.59
CA ASN A 72 12.73 10.26 18.84
C ASN A 72 14.17 10.62 18.44
N LEU A 73 14.43 11.86 18.00
CA LEU A 73 15.79 12.33 17.71
C LEU A 73 16.66 12.33 18.97
N GLN A 74 16.14 12.83 20.09
CA GLN A 74 16.86 12.85 21.35
C GLN A 74 17.22 11.43 21.84
N MET A 75 16.26 10.51 21.77
CA MET A 75 16.44 9.13 22.25
C MET A 75 17.40 8.31 21.38
N ARG A 76 17.48 8.58 20.07
CA ARG A 76 18.20 7.71 19.12
C ARG A 76 19.45 8.30 18.51
N LEU A 77 19.57 9.63 18.47
CA LEU A 77 20.67 10.36 17.81
C LEU A 77 21.35 11.38 18.74
N GLY A 78 20.99 11.42 20.02
CA GLY A 78 21.63 12.29 21.02
C GLY A 78 21.22 13.77 20.98
N GLY A 79 20.29 14.17 20.11
CA GLY A 79 19.77 15.54 20.03
C GLY A 79 19.48 15.99 18.59
N PRO A 80 18.82 17.16 18.40
CA PRO A 80 18.56 17.70 17.07
C PRO A 80 19.84 18.15 16.33
N GLU A 81 20.91 18.45 17.08
CA GLU A 81 22.22 18.93 16.61
C GLU A 81 23.22 17.78 16.35
N GLY A 82 22.82 16.79 15.57
CA GLY A 82 23.74 15.77 15.06
C GLY A 82 24.36 16.23 13.73
N PRO A 83 25.62 15.88 13.40
CA PRO A 83 26.39 16.39 12.24
C PRO A 83 25.90 15.91 10.85
N GLY A 84 24.61 15.58 10.72
CA GLY A 84 23.97 15.15 9.48
C GLY A 84 22.71 15.94 9.15
N SER A 85 22.65 17.22 9.53
CA SER A 85 21.55 18.11 9.12
C SER A 85 21.85 18.66 7.70
N PRO A 86 21.07 18.30 6.66
CA PRO A 86 21.23 18.87 5.32
C PRO A 86 20.71 20.33 5.22
N LEU A 87 20.33 20.95 6.34
CA LEU A 87 19.69 22.27 6.40
C LEU A 87 20.66 23.46 6.45
N LEU A 88 21.98 23.22 6.37
CA LEU A 88 23.03 24.24 6.33
C LEU A 88 23.81 24.21 5.01
N ALA A 89 23.14 23.86 3.92
CA ALA A 89 23.68 23.98 2.57
C ALA A 89 22.95 25.09 1.80
N THR A 90 23.09 26.34 2.24
CA THR A 90 23.03 27.54 1.38
C THR A 90 23.69 28.71 2.11
#